data_AF-A0A7C6KFF4-F1
#
_entry.id   AF-A0A7C6KFF4-F1
#
_cell.length_a   1.000
_cell.length_b   1.000
_cell.length_c   1.000
_cell.angle_alpha   90.00
_cell.angle_beta   90.00
_cell.angle_gamma   90.00
#
_symmetry.space_group_name_H-M   'P 1'
#
loop_
_entity.id
_entity.type
_entity.pdbx_description
1 polymer ?
#
loop_
_entity_poly.entity_id
_entity_poly.type
_entity_poly.pdbx_seq_one_letter_code
_entity_poly.pdbx_strand_id
1 'polypeptide(L)'
;MAGNQDARTGDAETGIGRIFDADKVQKEIDAQVQITQTFGQRASKAVGDYAETKLREAQTLRAQGREQEASELEAQWGANGTLRLAAHTLIGGLTGGASGAAGAAVGTLTAPAVADALAQAGIDGPLATAITALASTAAGAAVGGTAGGSTALNEVGNNYLSHPENKERAEARKNCASGNESACQRADELDALDRQRDMEFHAACDGELRATAGCADATRLMFSYLETYVGINPKEKAGDFAAEHKDELQSYIDLIKTASREVRTSTERGIQAPSEDYNPDAYGVVDKDNKKDAYLVMKFGDKALAVGTVNDGHGNYAVLSEWFARNGMLNSPDYATWLMFTHVDAAAQMKAKASGEDYLPVDRYTLSYAPTNGFFMDIWGTLKTKLGYESESVLGLRDQLESIEQGNQQVNWVTHSRGGVEFVQAAQGSNLDSLRNNPVVFHAGANTTWTTEAMMTSKNISDVIDRDRRYRDAPNDLVPQIVGLRALNSPWNIIPSLLYAPCLSSAFCSTTQSPHALPYQWNNLTQEGK
;
A
#
# COMPACT_ATOMS: atom_id res chain seq x y z
N MET A 1 -10.99 55.90 32.77
CA MET A 1 -12.37 55.64 32.32
C MET A 1 -12.44 56.07 30.86
N ALA A 2 -12.57 55.13 29.93
CA ALA A 2 -12.73 55.44 28.52
C ALA A 2 -14.17 55.13 28.14
N GLY A 3 -15.04 56.15 28.25
CA GLY A 3 -16.41 56.11 27.78
C GLY A 3 -16.51 56.93 26.50
N ASN A 4 -17.15 56.37 25.48
CA ASN A 4 -17.46 57.02 24.22
C ASN A 4 -18.23 58.33 24.48
N GLN A 5 -17.67 59.47 24.05
CA GLN A 5 -18.24 60.80 24.31
C GLN A 5 -19.42 61.16 23.39
N ASP A 6 -19.78 60.28 22.45
CA ASP A 6 -20.82 60.54 21.45
C ASP A 6 -22.19 59.91 21.77
N ALA A 7 -22.31 59.13 22.85
CA ALA A 7 -23.59 58.50 23.22
C ALA A 7 -24.54 59.49 23.90
N ARG A 8 -25.75 59.67 23.35
CA ARG A 8 -26.80 60.51 23.96
C ARG A 8 -27.77 59.64 24.76
N THR A 9 -28.29 60.18 25.86
CA THR A 9 -29.32 59.51 26.68
C THR A 9 -30.59 59.27 25.86
N GLY A 10 -30.81 58.01 25.47
CA GLY A 10 -31.92 57.57 24.63
C GLY A 10 -31.53 56.66 23.45
N ASP A 11 -30.24 56.49 23.16
CA ASP A 11 -29.76 55.51 22.17
C ASP A 11 -30.05 54.08 22.65
N ALA A 12 -30.52 53.21 21.74
CA ALA A 12 -30.71 51.79 22.04
C ALA A 12 -29.37 51.18 22.47
N GLU A 13 -29.37 50.41 23.58
CA GLU A 13 -28.17 49.74 24.07
C GLU A 13 -27.50 48.99 22.91
N THR A 14 -26.33 49.46 22.49
CA THR A 14 -25.37 48.64 21.74
C THR A 14 -24.72 47.68 22.73
N GLY A 15 -25.55 46.78 23.27
CA GLY A 15 -25.12 45.69 24.11
C GLY A 15 -24.08 44.88 23.34
N ILE A 16 -22.91 44.68 23.94
CA ILE A 16 -21.95 43.70 23.47
C ILE A 16 -22.74 42.38 23.30
N GLY A 17 -22.82 41.85 22.08
CA GLY A 17 -23.52 40.59 21.80
C GLY A 17 -23.04 39.50 22.77
N ARG A 18 -23.90 38.53 23.11
CA ARG A 18 -23.57 37.48 24.09
C ARG A 18 -22.21 36.85 23.73
N ILE A 19 -21.18 37.17 24.51
CA ILE A 19 -19.81 36.62 24.35
C ILE A 19 -19.76 35.15 24.81
N PHE A 20 -20.80 34.71 25.53
CA PHE A 20 -20.94 33.36 26.07
C PHE A 20 -22.04 32.60 25.31
N ASP A 21 -21.61 31.67 24.48
CA ASP A 21 -22.47 30.70 23.80
C ASP A 21 -22.44 29.38 24.59
N ALA A 22 -23.44 29.19 25.44
CA ALA A 22 -23.53 28.04 26.33
C ALA A 22 -23.64 26.71 25.56
N ASP A 23 -24.25 26.71 24.36
CA ASP A 23 -24.40 25.52 23.53
C ASP A 23 -23.07 25.15 22.87
N LYS A 24 -22.29 26.16 22.45
CA LYS A 24 -20.92 25.97 21.96
C LYS A 24 -20.01 25.46 23.08
N VAL A 25 -20.07 26.07 24.26
CA VAL A 25 -19.27 25.66 25.43
C VAL A 25 -19.65 24.25 25.90
N GLN A 26 -20.93 23.89 25.92
CA GLN A 26 -21.37 22.54 26.28
C GLN A 26 -20.91 21.50 25.25
N LYS A 27 -20.98 21.80 23.95
CA LYS A 27 -20.45 20.92 22.88
C LYS A 27 -18.94 20.76 22.96
N GLU A 28 -18.20 21.83 23.26
CA GLU A 28 -16.75 21.78 23.49
C GLU A 28 -16.40 20.91 24.70
N ILE A 29 -17.18 20.99 25.78
CA ILE A 29 -17.04 20.15 26.97
C ILE A 29 -17.35 18.68 26.65
N ASP A 30 -18.46 18.39 25.95
CA ASP A 30 -18.88 17.03 25.61
C ASP A 30 -17.86 16.37 24.66
N ALA A 31 -17.37 17.10 23.66
CA ALA A 31 -16.29 16.66 22.78
C ALA A 31 -15.00 16.37 23.58
N GLN A 32 -14.62 17.25 24.50
CA GLN A 32 -13.43 17.07 25.33
C GLN A 32 -13.54 15.86 26.26
N VAL A 33 -14.73 15.57 26.83
CA VAL A 33 -14.98 14.38 27.64
C VAL A 33 -14.85 13.11 26.81
N GLN A 34 -15.44 13.07 25.62
CA GLN A 34 -15.37 11.91 24.72
C GLN A 34 -13.95 11.66 24.21
N ILE A 35 -13.23 12.72 23.86
CA ILE A 35 -11.81 12.68 23.46
C ILE A 35 -10.95 12.13 24.60
N THR A 36 -11.18 12.58 25.83
CA THR A 36 -10.43 12.14 27.01
C THR A 36 -10.66 10.66 27.31
N GLN A 37 -11.91 10.19 27.24
CA GLN A 37 -12.22 8.76 27.42
C GLN A 37 -11.58 7.89 26.33
N THR A 38 -11.61 8.35 25.07
CA THR A 38 -11.02 7.65 23.93
C THR A 38 -9.49 7.58 24.07
N PHE A 39 -8.84 8.70 24.40
CA PHE A 39 -7.40 8.73 24.70
C PHE A 39 -7.04 7.71 25.78
N GLY A 40 -7.80 7.66 26.89
CA GLY A 40 -7.51 6.74 27.98
C GLY A 40 -7.60 5.26 27.62
N GLN A 41 -8.62 4.88 26.85
CA GLN A 41 -8.79 3.52 26.36
C GLN A 41 -7.66 3.14 25.39
N ARG A 42 -7.34 4.03 24.43
CA ARG A 42 -6.34 3.78 23.38
C ARG A 42 -4.91 3.76 23.92
N ALA A 43 -4.54 4.72 24.76
CA ALA A 43 -3.23 4.76 25.39
C ALA A 43 -3.01 3.53 26.30
N SER A 44 -4.04 3.09 27.02
CA SER A 44 -3.95 1.88 27.85
C SER A 44 -3.73 0.61 27.01
N LYS A 45 -4.32 0.54 25.81
CA LYS A 45 -4.09 -0.56 24.87
C LYS A 45 -2.65 -0.55 24.32
N ALA A 46 -2.14 0.60 23.88
CA ALA A 46 -0.77 0.72 23.38
C ALA A 46 0.28 0.27 24.43
N VAL A 47 0.08 0.63 25.70
CA VAL A 47 0.89 0.14 26.82
C VAL A 47 0.83 -1.38 26.96
N GLY A 48 -0.37 -1.97 26.81
CA GLY A 48 -0.57 -3.42 26.87
C GLY A 48 0.17 -4.17 25.75
N ASP A 49 0.05 -3.69 24.50
CA ASP A 49 0.65 -4.32 23.32
C ASP A 49 2.20 -4.20 23.37
N TYR A 50 2.73 -3.07 23.82
CA TYR A 50 4.17 -2.89 24.06
C TYR A 50 4.71 -3.80 25.17
N ALA A 51 3.98 -3.91 26.28
CA ALA A 51 4.34 -4.80 27.38
C ALA A 51 4.40 -6.26 26.92
N GLU A 52 3.44 -6.70 26.09
CA GLU A 52 3.44 -8.05 25.55
C GLU A 52 4.69 -8.33 24.69
N THR A 53 5.12 -7.35 23.88
CA THR A 53 6.33 -7.45 23.06
C THR A 53 7.57 -7.66 23.92
N LYS A 54 7.75 -6.87 24.98
CA LYS A 54 8.89 -6.99 25.90
C LYS A 54 8.89 -8.32 26.66
N LEU A 55 7.72 -8.91 26.93
CA LEU A 55 7.64 -10.24 27.55
C LEU A 55 8.04 -11.37 26.58
N ARG A 56 7.74 -11.25 25.28
CA ARG A 56 8.24 -12.21 24.28
C ARG A 56 9.76 -12.09 24.09
N GLU A 57 10.28 -10.88 24.12
CA GLU A 57 11.72 -10.62 24.11
C GLU A 57 12.40 -11.26 25.33
N ALA A 58 11.82 -11.10 26.52
CA ALA A 58 12.31 -11.76 27.75
C ALA A 58 12.34 -13.29 27.61
N GLN A 59 11.30 -13.91 27.04
CA GLN A 59 11.29 -15.34 26.77
C GLN A 59 12.40 -15.77 25.80
N THR A 60 12.65 -14.97 24.77
CA THR A 60 13.73 -15.20 23.80
C THR A 60 15.10 -15.10 24.46
N LEU A 61 15.30 -14.09 25.32
CA LEU A 61 16.52 -13.91 26.09
C LEU A 61 16.78 -15.07 27.05
N ARG A 62 15.74 -15.59 27.72
CA ARG A 62 15.86 -16.82 28.54
C ARG A 62 16.31 -18.01 27.72
N ALA A 63 15.74 -18.21 26.54
CA ALA A 63 16.13 -19.29 25.64
C ALA A 63 17.60 -19.16 25.18
N GLN A 64 18.15 -17.94 25.17
CA GLN A 64 19.55 -17.64 24.87
C GLN A 64 20.48 -17.68 26.10
N GLY A 65 19.97 -18.04 27.28
CA GLY A 65 20.74 -18.05 28.53
C GLY A 65 21.02 -16.67 29.13
N ARG A 66 20.36 -15.61 28.64
CA ARG A 66 20.49 -14.22 29.12
C ARG A 66 19.45 -13.91 30.19
N GLU A 67 19.51 -14.66 31.29
CA GLU A 67 18.48 -14.66 32.35
C GLU A 67 18.34 -13.30 33.05
N GLN A 68 19.44 -12.57 33.23
CA GLN A 68 19.42 -11.24 33.85
C GLN A 68 18.61 -10.24 33.02
N GLU A 69 18.87 -10.18 31.72
CA GLU A 69 18.19 -9.24 30.81
C GLU A 69 16.71 -9.59 30.62
N ALA A 70 16.39 -10.88 30.57
CA ALA A 70 15.01 -11.34 30.58
C ALA A 70 14.26 -10.91 31.86
N SER A 71 14.90 -11.07 33.01
CA SER A 71 14.32 -10.71 34.32
C SER A 71 14.13 -9.20 34.46
N GLU A 72 15.02 -8.39 33.88
CA GLU A 72 14.88 -6.93 33.86
C GLU A 72 13.67 -6.49 33.03
N LEU A 73 13.47 -7.07 31.84
CA LEU A 73 12.29 -6.78 31.01
C LEU A 73 10.99 -7.18 31.73
N GLU A 74 10.96 -8.32 32.41
CA GLU A 74 9.78 -8.73 33.19
C GLU A 74 9.53 -7.85 34.42
N ALA A 75 10.59 -7.40 35.09
CA ALA A 75 10.47 -6.47 36.22
C ALA A 75 9.91 -5.09 35.79
N GLN A 76 10.12 -4.71 34.53
CA GLN A 76 9.63 -3.44 33.98
C GLN A 76 8.24 -3.56 33.34
N TRP A 77 7.98 -4.63 32.58
CA TRP A 77 6.81 -4.76 31.71
C TRP A 77 5.89 -5.95 32.02
N GLY A 78 6.25 -6.78 33.01
CA GLY A 78 5.41 -7.87 33.51
C GLY A 78 4.08 -7.38 34.09
N ALA A 79 3.25 -8.33 34.52
CA ALA A 79 1.92 -8.01 35.08
C ALA A 79 1.97 -7.04 36.28
N ASN A 80 3.08 -7.06 37.03
CA ASN A 80 3.37 -6.14 38.13
C ASN A 80 4.58 -5.24 37.83
N GLY A 81 4.92 -5.05 36.55
CA GLY A 81 6.10 -4.32 36.13
C GLY A 81 6.01 -2.82 36.44
N THR A 82 7.12 -2.22 36.84
CA THR A 82 7.17 -0.83 37.31
C THR A 82 6.82 0.18 36.22
N LEU A 83 7.36 0.02 35.00
CA LEU A 83 7.11 0.94 33.87
C LEU A 83 5.69 0.77 33.32
N ARG A 84 5.17 -0.47 33.26
CA ARG A 84 3.78 -0.72 32.85
C ARG A 84 2.78 -0.08 33.80
N LEU A 85 2.98 -0.21 35.11
CA LEU A 85 2.14 0.42 36.12
C LEU A 85 2.25 1.95 36.07
N ALA A 86 3.46 2.49 35.91
CA ALA A 86 3.70 3.92 35.76
C ALA A 86 2.94 4.48 34.54
N ALA A 87 2.98 3.79 33.41
CA ALA A 87 2.28 4.19 32.19
C ALA A 87 0.75 4.21 32.39
N HIS A 88 0.15 3.15 32.94
CA HIS A 88 -1.28 3.12 33.22
C HIS A 88 -1.71 4.17 34.25
N THR A 89 -0.87 4.44 35.25
CA THR A 89 -1.13 5.48 36.26
C THR A 89 -1.12 6.87 35.63
N LEU A 90 -0.14 7.15 34.76
CA LEU A 90 -0.06 8.41 34.03
C LEU A 90 -1.30 8.61 33.13
N ILE A 91 -1.69 7.57 32.37
CA ILE A 91 -2.88 7.60 31.53
C ILE A 91 -4.15 7.81 32.38
N GLY A 92 -4.25 7.14 33.53
CA GLY A 92 -5.35 7.33 34.49
C GLY A 92 -5.44 8.76 35.03
N GLY A 93 -4.30 9.41 35.28
CA GLY A 93 -4.23 10.82 35.70
C GLY A 93 -4.65 11.79 34.60
N LEU A 94 -4.17 11.56 33.38
CA LEU A 94 -4.50 12.35 32.21
C LEU A 94 -5.98 12.23 31.80
N THR A 95 -6.67 11.16 32.21
CA THR A 95 -8.05 10.85 31.79
C THR A 95 -9.10 11.05 32.87
N GLY A 96 -8.75 10.86 34.14
CA GLY A 96 -9.68 10.85 35.28
C GLY A 96 -9.61 12.08 36.20
N GLY A 97 -8.78 13.08 35.88
CA GLY A 97 -8.52 14.23 36.76
C GLY A 97 -7.93 13.80 38.11
N ALA A 98 -7.91 14.69 39.12
CA ALA A 98 -7.25 14.45 40.43
C ALA A 98 -7.76 13.21 41.21
N SER A 99 -8.87 12.59 40.79
CA SER A 99 -9.39 11.31 41.30
C SER A 99 -8.75 10.05 40.67
N GLY A 100 -8.01 10.18 39.56
CA GLY A 100 -7.46 9.07 38.78
C GLY A 100 -5.96 8.78 38.95
N ALA A 101 -5.17 9.69 39.52
CA ALA A 101 -3.75 9.44 39.76
C ALA A 101 -3.21 10.17 41.00
N ALA A 102 -2.64 9.40 41.94
CA ALA A 102 -1.62 9.91 42.84
C ALA A 102 -0.31 10.08 42.04
N GLY A 103 -0.19 11.13 41.21
CA GLY A 103 1.03 11.37 40.43
C GLY A 103 0.89 12.39 39.29
N ALA A 104 1.31 13.62 39.55
CA ALA A 104 1.95 14.61 38.65
C ALA A 104 1.37 15.07 37.29
N ALA A 105 0.25 14.59 36.74
CA ALA A 105 -0.32 15.20 35.53
C ALA A 105 -1.78 15.65 35.75
N VAL A 106 -1.98 16.94 36.07
CA VAL A 106 -3.31 17.55 36.22
C VAL A 106 -3.58 18.48 35.04
N GLY A 107 -4.55 18.09 34.20
CA GLY A 107 -5.23 18.97 33.25
C GLY A 107 -4.49 19.19 31.93
N THR A 108 -5.26 19.18 30.84
CA THR A 108 -4.88 19.40 29.43
C THR A 108 -4.04 18.30 28.76
N LEU A 109 -4.69 17.54 27.87
CA LEU A 109 -4.06 16.62 26.93
C LEU A 109 -3.38 17.44 25.83
N THR A 110 -2.09 17.71 25.98
CA THR A 110 -1.25 18.32 24.92
C THR A 110 -0.01 17.47 24.71
N ALA A 111 0.44 17.36 23.47
CA ALA A 111 1.62 16.57 23.12
C ALA A 111 2.85 16.90 24.00
N PRO A 112 3.21 18.18 24.24
CA PRO A 112 4.36 18.50 25.06
C PRO A 112 4.19 18.07 26.52
N ALA A 113 3.01 18.29 27.12
CA ALA A 113 2.76 17.91 28.51
C ALA A 113 2.74 16.38 28.70
N VAL A 114 2.22 15.63 27.73
CA VAL A 114 2.23 14.17 27.75
C VAL A 114 3.64 13.62 27.53
N ALA A 115 4.40 14.19 26.59
CA ALA A 115 5.80 13.82 26.36
C ALA A 115 6.66 14.06 27.60
N ASP A 116 6.53 15.22 28.25
CA ASP A 116 7.25 15.56 29.48
C ASP A 116 6.89 14.60 30.62
N ALA A 117 5.62 14.24 30.75
CA ALA A 117 5.16 13.33 31.80
C ALA A 117 5.62 11.88 31.57
N LEU A 118 5.66 11.42 30.32
CA LEU A 118 6.21 10.11 29.94
C LEU A 118 7.72 10.05 30.22
N ALA A 119 8.45 11.09 29.82
CA ALA A 119 9.88 11.20 30.08
C ALA A 119 10.20 11.21 31.60
N GLN A 120 9.41 11.93 32.40
CA GLN A 120 9.54 11.92 33.87
C GLN A 120 9.24 10.55 34.49
N ALA A 121 8.39 9.74 33.85
CA ALA A 121 8.09 8.37 34.26
C ALA A 121 9.15 7.34 33.78
N GLY A 122 10.18 7.78 33.05
CA GLY A 122 11.19 6.89 32.46
C GLY A 122 10.65 6.08 31.28
N ILE A 123 9.58 6.56 30.63
CA ILE A 123 8.99 5.94 29.43
C ILE A 123 9.48 6.75 28.23
N ASP A 124 10.37 6.15 27.45
CA ASP A 124 10.96 6.73 26.25
C ASP A 124 10.77 5.80 25.02
N GLY A 125 11.29 6.23 23.87
CA GLY A 125 11.26 5.42 22.65
C GLY A 125 9.87 5.28 22.00
N PRO A 126 9.61 4.20 21.24
CA PRO A 126 8.42 4.06 20.40
C PRO A 126 7.09 4.19 21.15
N LEU A 127 7.01 3.68 22.37
CA LEU A 127 5.81 3.79 23.20
C LEU A 127 5.51 5.25 23.59
N ALA A 128 6.55 6.02 23.92
CA ALA A 128 6.38 7.43 24.29
C ALA A 128 5.91 8.27 23.09
N THR A 129 6.46 8.00 21.90
CA THR A 129 6.03 8.62 20.64
C THR A 129 4.56 8.31 20.33
N ALA A 130 4.16 7.04 20.44
CA ALA A 130 2.78 6.63 20.19
C ALA A 130 1.77 7.31 21.13
N ILE A 131 2.06 7.34 22.44
CA ILE A 131 1.18 7.99 23.43
C ILE A 131 1.15 9.52 23.24
N THR A 132 2.28 10.13 22.89
CA THR A 132 2.38 11.58 22.59
C THR A 132 1.60 11.96 21.32
N ALA A 133 1.64 11.12 20.29
CA ALA A 133 0.84 11.30 19.08
C ALA A 133 -0.67 11.26 19.39
N LEU A 134 -1.11 10.26 20.17
CA LEU A 134 -2.50 10.16 20.64
C LEU A 134 -2.96 11.42 21.42
N ALA A 135 -2.06 12.03 22.20
CA ALA A 135 -2.34 13.26 22.92
C ALA A 135 -2.43 14.51 22.00
N SER A 136 -1.65 14.54 20.91
CA SER A 136 -1.74 15.59 19.89
C SER A 136 -3.11 15.61 19.22
N THR A 137 -3.69 14.43 18.97
CA THR A 137 -5.05 14.27 18.44
C THR A 137 -6.10 14.87 19.37
N ALA A 138 -5.93 14.66 20.67
CA ALA A 138 -6.84 15.18 21.69
C ALA A 138 -6.76 16.71 21.83
N ALA A 139 -5.58 17.30 21.63
CA ALA A 139 -5.38 18.75 21.65
C ALA A 139 -5.91 19.46 20.39
N GLY A 140 -5.83 18.80 19.24
CA GLY A 140 -6.17 19.36 17.93
C GLY A 140 -7.67 19.64 17.71
N ALA A 141 -8.54 19.07 18.54
CA ALA A 141 -10.00 19.26 18.42
C ALA A 141 -10.52 20.56 19.04
N ALA A 142 -9.71 21.31 19.79
CA ALA A 142 -10.20 22.44 20.60
C ALA A 142 -9.74 23.83 20.15
N VAL A 143 -8.86 23.97 19.14
CA VAL A 143 -8.28 25.28 18.78
C VAL A 143 -8.45 25.57 17.30
N GLY A 144 -9.57 26.20 16.97
CA GLY A 144 -9.78 26.81 15.65
C GLY A 144 -8.84 28.00 15.43
N GLY A 145 -8.02 27.90 14.38
CA GLY A 145 -7.42 29.02 13.64
C GLY A 145 -6.23 29.74 14.27
N THR A 146 -5.01 29.46 13.80
CA THR A 146 -4.12 30.43 13.11
C THR A 146 -2.78 29.76 12.77
N ALA A 147 -2.23 30.14 11.62
CA ALA A 147 -1.03 29.61 11.00
C ALA A 147 0.17 29.54 11.97
N GLY A 148 0.68 28.32 12.20
CA GLY A 148 1.90 28.11 13.00
C GLY A 148 2.18 26.68 13.47
N GLY A 149 1.18 25.79 13.43
CA GLY A 149 1.34 24.37 13.81
C GLY A 149 1.35 23.36 12.65
N SER A 150 1.26 23.82 11.39
CA SER A 150 1.07 22.96 10.22
C SER A 150 2.35 22.32 9.67
N THR A 151 3.53 22.75 10.10
CA THR A 151 4.79 22.33 9.44
C THR A 151 5.40 21.02 9.97
N ALA A 152 4.90 20.47 11.08
CA ALA A 152 5.35 19.16 11.61
C ALA A 152 4.33 18.02 11.41
N LEU A 153 3.10 18.35 10.98
CA LEU A 153 2.03 17.39 10.69
C LEU A 153 1.68 17.33 9.18
N ASN A 154 2.40 18.07 8.33
CA ASN A 154 2.19 18.07 6.88
C ASN A 154 2.72 16.82 6.16
N GLU A 155 3.37 15.90 6.88
CA GLU A 155 3.98 14.66 6.33
C GLU A 155 3.33 13.38 6.89
N VAL A 156 2.39 13.50 7.84
CA VAL A 156 1.54 12.36 8.22
C VAL A 156 0.42 12.34 7.19
N GLY A 157 0.54 11.45 6.21
CA GLY A 157 -0.50 11.31 5.20
C GLY A 157 -1.81 10.90 5.87
N ASN A 158 -2.81 11.77 5.85
CA ASN A 158 -4.13 11.48 6.41
C ASN A 158 -4.91 10.66 5.37
N ASN A 159 -4.94 9.33 5.52
CA ASN A 159 -5.27 8.41 4.42
C ASN A 159 -5.96 7.11 4.84
N TYR A 160 -6.90 7.19 5.76
CA TYR A 160 -7.53 6.08 6.47
C TYR A 160 -9.06 6.18 6.42
N LEU A 161 -9.60 6.85 5.40
CA LEU A 161 -11.02 6.87 5.11
C LEU A 161 -11.40 5.72 4.17
N SER A 162 -12.58 5.15 4.42
CA SER A 162 -13.25 4.30 3.44
C SER A 162 -13.70 5.12 2.22
N HIS A 163 -13.96 4.46 1.11
CA HIS A 163 -14.45 5.10 -0.11
C HIS A 163 -15.70 5.96 0.13
N PRO A 164 -16.76 5.51 0.85
CA PRO A 164 -17.90 6.37 1.16
C PRO A 164 -17.54 7.61 1.98
N GLU A 165 -16.66 7.49 2.98
CA GLU A 165 -16.21 8.60 3.82
C GLU A 165 -15.38 9.60 3.00
N ASN A 166 -14.50 9.10 2.12
CA ASN A 166 -13.69 9.97 1.28
C ASN A 166 -14.52 10.67 0.19
N LYS A 167 -15.51 9.98 -0.38
CA LYS A 167 -16.51 10.61 -1.26
C LYS A 167 -17.29 11.71 -0.53
N GLU A 168 -17.75 11.43 0.68
CA GLU A 168 -18.43 12.42 1.52
C GLU A 168 -17.53 13.63 1.80
N ARG A 169 -16.24 13.39 2.10
CA ARG A 169 -15.26 14.45 2.31
C ARG A 169 -15.07 15.31 1.07
N ALA A 170 -14.95 14.69 -0.12
CA ALA A 170 -14.79 15.40 -1.38
C ALA A 170 -16.03 16.26 -1.71
N GLU A 171 -17.23 15.71 -1.52
CA GLU A 171 -18.50 16.44 -1.66
C GLU A 171 -18.61 17.60 -0.65
N ALA A 172 -18.24 17.37 0.61
CA ALA A 172 -18.22 18.38 1.66
C ALA A 172 -17.26 19.52 1.33
N ARG A 173 -16.04 19.22 0.86
CA ARG A 173 -15.05 20.22 0.41
C ARG A 173 -15.56 21.05 -0.77
N LYS A 174 -16.19 20.41 -1.76
CA LYS A 174 -16.80 21.10 -2.90
C LYS A 174 -17.92 22.06 -2.47
N ASN A 175 -18.77 21.63 -1.56
CA ASN A 175 -19.85 22.46 -1.03
C ASN A 175 -19.33 23.58 -0.12
N CYS A 176 -18.29 23.32 0.67
CA CYS A 176 -17.58 24.32 1.46
C CYS A 176 -17.02 25.43 0.58
N ALA A 177 -16.36 25.09 -0.54
CA ALA A 177 -15.86 26.06 -1.51
C ALA A 177 -16.97 26.92 -2.15
N SER A 178 -18.22 26.46 -2.10
CA SER A 178 -19.41 27.20 -2.55
C SER A 178 -20.05 28.06 -1.44
N GLY A 179 -19.42 28.16 -0.26
CA GLY A 179 -19.85 29.00 0.86
C GLY A 179 -20.72 28.31 1.90
N ASN A 180 -20.86 26.98 1.87
CA ASN A 180 -21.63 26.24 2.88
C ASN A 180 -20.78 25.92 4.12
N GLU A 181 -20.95 26.68 5.19
CA GLU A 181 -20.21 26.51 6.46
C GLU A 181 -20.40 25.12 7.09
N SER A 182 -21.61 24.55 7.04
CA SER A 182 -21.86 23.20 7.58
C SER A 182 -21.11 22.12 6.81
N ALA A 183 -20.92 22.32 5.50
CA ALA A 183 -20.10 21.42 4.68
C ALA A 183 -18.61 21.59 4.98
N CYS A 184 -18.15 22.81 5.31
CA CYS A 184 -16.78 23.01 5.80
C CYS A 184 -16.54 22.24 7.10
N GLN A 185 -17.45 22.37 8.08
CA GLN A 185 -17.36 21.63 9.34
C GLN A 185 -17.34 20.12 9.11
N ARG A 186 -18.17 19.62 8.20
CA ARG A 186 -18.19 18.18 7.89
C ARG A 186 -16.89 17.69 7.24
N ALA A 187 -16.30 18.48 6.35
CA ALA A 187 -14.99 18.16 5.78
C ALA A 187 -13.89 18.13 6.87
N ASP A 188 -13.91 19.10 7.79
CA ASP A 188 -12.97 19.16 8.92
C ASP A 188 -13.12 17.96 9.87
N GLU A 189 -14.35 17.52 10.16
CA GLU A 189 -14.62 16.31 10.95
C GLU A 189 -14.05 15.05 10.30
N LEU A 190 -14.22 14.91 8.98
CA LEU A 190 -13.69 13.77 8.24
C LEU A 190 -12.15 13.82 8.19
N ASP A 191 -11.55 15.00 8.02
CA ASP A 191 -10.10 15.18 8.11
C ASP A 191 -9.53 14.92 9.51
N ALA A 192 -10.32 15.14 10.55
CA ALA A 192 -9.93 14.81 11.93
C ALA A 192 -10.03 13.29 12.20
N LEU A 193 -11.10 12.65 11.71
CA LEU A 193 -11.28 11.20 11.80
C LEU A 193 -10.15 10.45 11.08
N ASP A 194 -9.80 10.94 9.90
CA ASP A 194 -8.74 10.42 9.06
C ASP A 194 -7.38 10.47 9.76
N ARG A 195 -7.01 11.66 10.24
CA ARG A 195 -5.85 11.89 11.12
C ARG A 195 -5.84 10.95 12.32
N GLN A 196 -6.96 10.84 13.02
CA GLN A 196 -7.07 10.00 14.20
C GLN A 196 -6.76 8.54 13.88
N ARG A 197 -7.34 8.00 12.80
CA ARG A 197 -7.15 6.60 12.41
C ARG A 197 -5.72 6.32 11.93
N ASP A 198 -5.13 7.24 11.19
CA ASP A 198 -3.73 7.13 10.76
C ASP A 198 -2.78 7.05 11.98
N MET A 199 -2.96 7.94 12.95
CA MET A 199 -2.22 7.89 14.21
C MET A 199 -2.48 6.61 15.01
N GLU A 200 -3.73 6.13 15.08
CA GLU A 200 -4.07 4.86 15.75
C GLU A 200 -3.37 3.68 15.09
N PHE A 201 -3.23 3.68 13.77
CA PHE A 201 -2.53 2.64 13.03
C PHE A 201 -1.02 2.69 13.29
N HIS A 202 -0.40 3.86 13.16
CA HIS A 202 1.04 4.02 13.45
C HIS A 202 1.37 3.65 14.90
N ALA A 203 0.54 4.05 15.86
CA ALA A 203 0.67 3.65 17.26
C ALA A 203 0.61 2.12 17.47
N ALA A 204 -0.06 1.38 16.58
CA ALA A 204 -0.16 -0.07 16.65
C ALA A 204 0.91 -0.80 15.82
N CYS A 205 1.48 -0.17 14.78
CA CYS A 205 2.29 -0.84 13.76
C CYS A 205 3.73 -0.33 13.62
N ASP A 206 4.10 0.80 14.19
CA ASP A 206 5.45 1.35 14.01
C ASP A 206 6.55 0.53 14.70
N GLY A 207 7.71 0.45 14.04
CA GLY A 207 8.91 -0.18 14.58
C GLY A 207 8.72 -1.65 14.96
N GLU A 208 9.06 -2.00 16.20
CA GLU A 208 8.94 -3.36 16.73
C GLU A 208 7.48 -3.84 16.82
N LEU A 209 6.51 -2.92 16.88
CA LEU A 209 5.09 -3.25 17.01
C LEU A 209 4.51 -3.89 15.74
N ARG A 210 5.19 -3.76 14.60
CA ARG A 210 4.78 -4.31 13.30
C ARG A 210 4.48 -5.82 13.34
N ALA A 211 5.17 -6.56 14.21
CA ALA A 211 5.02 -8.02 14.37
C ALA A 211 3.99 -8.43 15.45
N THR A 212 3.21 -7.48 15.98
CA THR A 212 2.24 -7.76 17.04
C THR A 212 0.86 -8.12 16.49
N ALA A 213 0.06 -8.81 17.31
CA ALA A 213 -1.35 -9.05 17.01
C ALA A 213 -2.14 -7.73 16.91
N GLY A 214 -1.76 -6.72 17.70
CA GLY A 214 -2.33 -5.37 17.62
C GLY A 214 -2.14 -4.74 16.24
N CYS A 215 -0.92 -4.80 15.69
CA CYS A 215 -0.68 -4.35 14.32
C CYS A 215 -1.46 -5.18 13.28
N ALA A 216 -1.55 -6.50 13.47
CA ALA A 216 -2.33 -7.35 12.58
C ALA A 216 -3.82 -6.96 12.56
N ASP A 217 -4.41 -6.65 13.71
CA ASP A 217 -5.80 -6.17 13.81
C ASP A 217 -5.98 -4.80 13.16
N ALA A 218 -5.07 -3.85 13.43
CA ALA A 218 -5.08 -2.54 12.80
C ALA A 218 -4.95 -2.64 11.26
N THR A 219 -4.08 -3.53 10.79
CA THR A 219 -3.88 -3.82 9.36
C THR A 219 -5.13 -4.43 8.72
N ARG A 220 -5.84 -5.34 9.40
CA ARG A 220 -7.13 -5.88 8.88
C ARG A 220 -8.17 -4.77 8.77
N LEU A 221 -8.24 -3.87 9.74
CA LEU A 221 -9.15 -2.73 9.70
C LEU A 221 -8.79 -1.78 8.54
N MET A 222 -7.50 -1.45 8.38
CA MET A 222 -7.00 -0.67 7.25
C MET A 222 -7.44 -1.29 5.91
N PHE A 223 -7.22 -2.60 5.74
CA PHE A 223 -7.60 -3.31 4.52
C PHE A 223 -9.11 -3.36 4.31
N SER A 224 -9.93 -3.39 5.37
CA SER A 224 -11.39 -3.32 5.22
C SER A 224 -11.87 -1.97 4.70
N TYR A 225 -11.15 -0.87 4.98
CA TYR A 225 -11.43 0.44 4.38
C TYR A 225 -10.95 0.49 2.93
N LEU A 226 -9.75 -0.01 2.65
CA LEU A 226 -9.23 -0.11 1.29
C LEU A 226 -10.12 -0.99 0.39
N GLU A 227 -10.70 -2.06 0.95
CA GLU A 227 -11.66 -2.94 0.24
C GLU A 227 -12.89 -2.18 -0.27
N THR A 228 -13.30 -1.11 0.41
CA THR A 228 -14.47 -0.31 -0.05
C THR A 228 -14.24 0.44 -1.36
N TYR A 229 -12.98 0.55 -1.82
CA TYR A 229 -12.62 1.06 -3.14
C TYR A 229 -12.76 0.01 -4.25
N VAL A 230 -13.01 -1.26 -3.90
CA VAL A 230 -13.18 -2.36 -4.85
C VAL A 230 -14.61 -2.38 -5.40
N GLY A 231 -14.77 -2.75 -6.68
CA GLY A 231 -16.09 -3.08 -7.23
C GLY A 231 -16.94 -1.89 -7.62
N ILE A 232 -16.33 -0.71 -7.80
CA ILE A 232 -17.04 0.50 -8.23
C ILE A 232 -17.36 0.44 -9.71
N ASN A 233 -18.60 0.79 -10.04
CA ASN A 233 -19.08 0.77 -11.42
C ASN A 233 -18.34 1.85 -12.24
N PRO A 234 -17.75 1.51 -13.40
CA PRO A 234 -17.20 2.46 -14.38
C PRO A 234 -18.14 3.62 -14.75
N LYS A 235 -19.48 3.44 -14.62
CA LYS A 235 -20.52 4.46 -14.85
C LYS A 235 -20.75 5.39 -13.66
N GLU A 236 -20.36 5.01 -12.43
CA GLU A 236 -20.14 5.98 -11.33
C GLU A 236 -18.90 6.85 -11.59
N LYS A 237 -18.10 6.44 -12.58
CA LYS A 237 -17.13 7.25 -13.32
C LYS A 237 -16.13 7.99 -12.45
N ALA A 238 -15.87 7.56 -11.23
CA ALA A 238 -15.02 8.35 -10.33
C ALA A 238 -15.44 9.85 -10.26
N GLY A 239 -16.71 10.18 -10.59
CA GLY A 239 -17.31 11.53 -10.56
C GLY A 239 -16.41 12.71 -10.92
N ASP A 240 -16.68 13.85 -10.28
CA ASP A 240 -15.77 15.00 -10.23
C ASP A 240 -14.53 14.75 -9.35
N PHE A 241 -14.41 13.54 -8.75
CA PHE A 241 -13.51 13.26 -7.62
C PHE A 241 -12.47 12.15 -7.86
N ALA A 242 -12.22 11.79 -9.13
CA ALA A 242 -11.34 10.69 -9.49
C ALA A 242 -9.90 10.92 -9.06
N ALA A 243 -9.46 12.18 -9.19
CA ALA A 243 -8.14 12.61 -8.77
C ALA A 243 -8.00 12.49 -7.25
N GLU A 244 -9.00 12.94 -6.49
CA GLU A 244 -9.01 12.88 -5.03
C GLU A 244 -9.00 11.44 -4.51
N HIS A 245 -9.75 10.53 -5.14
CA HIS A 245 -9.70 9.12 -4.78
C HIS A 245 -8.39 8.45 -5.18
N LYS A 246 -7.79 8.84 -6.31
CA LYS A 246 -6.46 8.37 -6.71
C LYS A 246 -5.40 8.82 -5.71
N ASP A 247 -5.46 10.08 -5.26
CA ASP A 247 -4.54 10.63 -4.27
C ASP A 247 -4.69 9.91 -2.92
N GLU A 248 -5.92 9.60 -2.50
CA GLU A 248 -6.18 8.78 -1.32
C GLU A 248 -5.64 7.34 -1.48
N LEU A 249 -5.86 6.70 -2.61
CA LEU A 249 -5.33 5.33 -2.81
C LEU A 249 -3.81 5.31 -2.81
N GLN A 250 -3.17 6.32 -3.41
CA GLN A 250 -1.71 6.46 -3.39
C GLN A 250 -1.18 6.52 -1.95
N SER A 251 -1.95 7.12 -1.07
CA SER A 251 -1.48 7.48 0.25
C SER A 251 -1.66 6.32 1.26
N TYR A 252 -2.48 5.30 0.92
CA TYR A 252 -2.42 3.95 1.54
C TYR A 252 -1.05 3.25 1.35
N ILE A 253 -0.23 3.63 0.37
CA ILE A 253 1.09 2.99 0.15
C ILE A 253 1.99 3.13 1.39
N ASP A 254 1.94 4.27 2.07
CA ASP A 254 2.76 4.49 3.28
C ASP A 254 2.25 3.69 4.48
N LEU A 255 0.94 3.56 4.63
CA LEU A 255 0.34 2.67 5.63
C LEU A 255 0.74 1.21 5.38
N ILE A 256 0.72 0.77 4.12
CA ILE A 256 1.09 -0.60 3.74
C ILE A 256 2.59 -0.87 3.96
N LYS A 257 3.47 0.14 3.84
CA LYS A 257 4.90 0.01 4.20
C LYS A 257 5.08 -0.36 5.67
N THR A 258 4.22 0.14 6.55
CA THR A 258 4.26 -0.08 8.01
C THR A 258 3.41 -1.26 8.47
N ALA A 259 2.39 -1.63 7.70
CA ALA A 259 1.46 -2.71 7.99
C ALA A 259 2.13 -4.06 8.34
N SER A 260 1.40 -4.87 9.10
CA SER A 260 1.77 -6.26 9.38
C SER A 260 1.89 -7.04 8.08
N ARG A 261 3.02 -7.73 7.89
CA ARG A 261 3.29 -8.53 6.69
C ARG A 261 2.54 -9.86 6.67
N GLU A 262 2.02 -10.29 7.81
CA GLU A 262 1.30 -11.57 7.94
C GLU A 262 -0.16 -11.46 7.47
N VAL A 263 -0.72 -10.24 7.44
CA VAL A 263 -2.12 -10.02 7.09
C VAL A 263 -2.30 -10.04 5.57
N ARG A 264 -3.11 -11.00 5.10
CA ARG A 264 -3.52 -11.14 3.70
C ARG A 264 -4.86 -10.47 3.46
N THR A 265 -5.04 -9.87 2.29
CA THR A 265 -6.32 -9.30 1.86
C THR A 265 -7.25 -10.31 1.21
N SER A 266 -6.71 -11.44 0.73
CA SER A 266 -7.50 -12.52 0.17
C SER A 266 -6.83 -13.88 0.35
N THR A 267 -7.67 -14.90 0.47
CA THR A 267 -7.29 -16.32 0.42
C THR A 267 -8.04 -17.06 -0.70
N GLU A 268 -8.82 -16.34 -1.52
CA GLU A 268 -9.60 -16.92 -2.60
C GLU A 268 -8.71 -17.23 -3.81
N ARG A 269 -9.11 -18.25 -4.57
CA ARG A 269 -8.43 -18.64 -5.82
C ARG A 269 -9.04 -17.91 -7.00
N GLY A 270 -8.20 -17.67 -8.01
CA GLY A 270 -8.63 -16.99 -9.22
C GLY A 270 -8.75 -15.48 -9.01
N ILE A 271 -9.07 -14.81 -10.11
CA ILE A 271 -9.27 -13.36 -10.15
C ILE A 271 -10.30 -13.00 -11.23
N GLN A 272 -11.30 -12.22 -10.84
CA GLN A 272 -12.37 -11.75 -11.71
C GLN A 272 -11.81 -10.84 -12.80
N ALA A 273 -12.19 -11.10 -14.05
CA ALA A 273 -11.85 -10.24 -15.17
C ALA A 273 -12.60 -8.89 -15.09
N PRO A 274 -12.02 -7.80 -15.62
CA PRO A 274 -12.74 -6.53 -15.76
C PRO A 274 -14.03 -6.72 -16.56
N SER A 275 -15.07 -5.97 -16.21
CA SER A 275 -16.40 -6.05 -16.82
C SER A 275 -17.08 -4.68 -16.81
N GLU A 276 -18.30 -4.56 -17.36
CA GLU A 276 -19.05 -3.30 -17.31
C GLU A 276 -19.31 -2.79 -15.89
N ASP A 277 -19.31 -3.67 -14.89
CA ASP A 277 -19.62 -3.33 -13.49
C ASP A 277 -18.38 -3.39 -12.57
N TYR A 278 -17.21 -3.69 -13.12
CA TYR A 278 -15.99 -3.85 -12.32
C TYR A 278 -14.74 -3.45 -13.11
N ASN A 279 -13.99 -2.51 -12.54
CA ASN A 279 -12.70 -2.07 -13.06
C ASN A 279 -11.63 -2.13 -11.95
N PRO A 280 -10.54 -2.92 -12.10
CA PRO A 280 -9.46 -2.99 -11.12
C PRO A 280 -8.60 -1.70 -11.04
N ASP A 281 -8.70 -0.79 -12.01
CA ASP A 281 -8.06 0.53 -12.03
C ASP A 281 -9.11 1.64 -12.23
N ALA A 282 -10.17 1.61 -11.42
CA ALA A 282 -11.32 2.53 -11.53
C ALA A 282 -10.95 4.01 -11.39
N TYR A 283 -9.82 4.33 -10.75
CA TYR A 283 -9.38 5.69 -10.43
C TYR A 283 -8.18 6.16 -11.27
N GLY A 284 -7.73 5.35 -12.24
CA GLY A 284 -6.59 5.70 -13.11
C GLY A 284 -5.27 5.82 -12.34
N VAL A 285 -5.05 4.94 -11.37
CA VAL A 285 -3.81 4.82 -10.60
C VAL A 285 -2.67 4.43 -11.54
N VAL A 286 -2.91 3.45 -12.41
CA VAL A 286 -1.89 2.92 -13.32
C VAL A 286 -1.72 3.86 -14.52
N ASP A 287 -0.64 4.64 -14.51
CA ASP A 287 -0.32 5.54 -15.61
C ASP A 287 0.43 4.77 -16.71
N LYS A 288 -0.25 4.56 -17.85
CA LYS A 288 0.34 3.90 -19.01
C LYS A 288 1.48 4.71 -19.63
N ASP A 289 1.55 6.02 -19.41
CA ASP A 289 2.51 6.91 -20.05
C ASP A 289 3.77 7.10 -19.19
N ASN A 290 3.69 6.86 -17.87
CA ASN A 290 4.87 6.77 -17.02
C ASN A 290 5.55 5.40 -17.15
N LYS A 291 6.76 5.39 -17.74
CA LYS A 291 7.52 4.15 -18.01
C LYS A 291 8.44 3.72 -16.87
N LYS A 292 8.56 4.54 -15.82
CA LYS A 292 9.45 4.30 -14.68
C LYS A 292 8.72 3.74 -13.48
N ASP A 293 7.46 4.13 -13.29
CA ASP A 293 6.68 3.67 -12.15
C ASP A 293 6.39 2.17 -12.16
N ALA A 294 6.09 1.68 -10.97
CA ALA A 294 5.53 0.37 -10.72
C ALA A 294 4.41 0.53 -9.68
N TYR A 295 3.34 -0.24 -9.81
CA TYR A 295 2.10 -0.02 -9.07
C TYR A 295 1.77 -1.21 -8.18
N LEU A 296 1.47 -0.98 -6.91
CA LEU A 296 0.94 -2.03 -6.04
C LEU A 296 -0.49 -2.36 -6.46
N VAL A 297 -0.73 -3.65 -6.70
CA VAL A 297 -2.05 -4.20 -6.97
C VAL A 297 -2.38 -5.20 -5.87
N MET A 298 -3.55 -5.06 -5.26
CA MET A 298 -4.03 -5.91 -4.17
C MET A 298 -5.33 -6.59 -4.55
N LYS A 299 -5.60 -7.77 -3.97
CA LYS A 299 -6.78 -8.58 -4.22
C LYS A 299 -7.63 -8.71 -2.96
N PHE A 300 -8.91 -8.43 -3.08
CA PHE A 300 -9.93 -8.55 -2.04
C PHE A 300 -11.02 -9.51 -2.55
N GLY A 301 -11.21 -10.64 -1.88
CA GLY A 301 -11.96 -11.76 -2.47
C GLY A 301 -11.31 -12.21 -3.78
N ASP A 302 -12.07 -12.18 -4.87
CA ASP A 302 -11.63 -12.45 -6.24
C ASP A 302 -11.36 -11.19 -7.08
N LYS A 303 -11.45 -9.98 -6.51
CA LYS A 303 -11.27 -8.72 -7.24
C LYS A 303 -9.94 -8.05 -6.93
N ALA A 304 -9.23 -7.60 -7.97
CA ALA A 304 -8.09 -6.70 -7.87
C ALA A 304 -8.47 -5.22 -7.68
N LEU A 305 -7.55 -4.46 -7.10
CA LEU A 305 -7.52 -3.01 -6.99
C LEU A 305 -6.08 -2.52 -7.18
N ALA A 306 -5.86 -1.62 -8.13
CA ALA A 306 -4.63 -0.83 -8.22
C ALA A 306 -4.66 0.24 -7.11
N VAL A 307 -3.63 0.25 -6.26
CA VAL A 307 -3.57 1.09 -5.06
C VAL A 307 -2.74 2.35 -5.32
N GLY A 308 -1.46 2.20 -5.65
CA GLY A 308 -0.59 3.34 -5.84
C GLY A 308 0.75 2.97 -6.46
N THR A 309 1.50 3.97 -6.88
CA THR A 309 2.91 3.78 -7.25
C THR A 309 3.73 3.41 -6.01
N VAL A 310 4.64 2.45 -6.18
CA VAL A 310 5.64 2.09 -5.17
C VAL A 310 6.96 2.85 -5.37
N ASN A 311 7.04 3.68 -6.41
CA ASN A 311 8.17 4.55 -6.68
C ASN A 311 8.06 5.81 -5.80
N ASP A 312 9.13 6.14 -5.08
CA ASP A 312 9.20 7.34 -4.23
C ASP A 312 9.57 8.63 -4.99
N GLY A 313 9.70 8.55 -6.32
CA GLY A 313 10.12 9.66 -7.19
C GLY A 313 11.62 9.92 -7.19
N HIS A 314 12.39 9.21 -6.36
CA HIS A 314 13.84 9.33 -6.22
C HIS A 314 14.57 8.07 -6.73
N GLY A 315 13.87 7.18 -7.43
CA GLY A 315 14.42 5.95 -8.00
C GLY A 315 14.45 4.77 -7.02
N ASN A 316 13.81 4.89 -5.85
CA ASN A 316 13.61 3.75 -4.97
C ASN A 316 12.20 3.17 -5.13
N TYR A 317 12.13 1.84 -5.12
CA TYR A 317 10.87 1.12 -5.24
C TYR A 317 10.61 0.35 -3.96
N ALA A 318 9.50 0.66 -3.29
CA ALA A 318 9.11 -0.07 -2.09
C ALA A 318 8.72 -1.52 -2.44
N VAL A 319 9.38 -2.50 -1.83
CA VAL A 319 9.02 -3.91 -1.98
C VAL A 319 7.90 -4.27 -1.02
N LEU A 320 6.66 -4.12 -1.51
CA LEU A 320 5.42 -4.37 -0.76
C LEU A 320 4.75 -5.70 -1.11
N SER A 321 5.34 -6.47 -2.01
CA SER A 321 4.84 -7.76 -2.48
C SER A 321 5.99 -8.72 -2.78
N GLU A 322 5.74 -10.03 -2.69
CA GLU A 322 6.73 -11.05 -3.09
C GLU A 322 6.87 -11.14 -4.62
N TRP A 323 5.89 -10.63 -5.36
CA TRP A 323 5.76 -10.83 -6.80
C TRP A 323 5.77 -9.51 -7.54
N PHE A 324 6.68 -9.37 -8.49
CA PHE A 324 6.68 -8.28 -9.46
C PHE A 324 6.31 -8.84 -10.82
N ALA A 325 5.52 -8.09 -11.59
CA ALA A 325 5.04 -8.54 -12.87
C ALA A 325 5.27 -7.48 -13.95
N ARG A 326 5.95 -7.86 -15.03
CA ARG A 326 6.21 -6.98 -16.17
C ARG A 326 5.26 -7.29 -17.32
N ASN A 327 4.31 -6.39 -17.57
CA ASN A 327 3.42 -6.52 -18.73
C ASN A 327 4.10 -5.97 -20.00
N GLY A 328 4.36 -6.87 -20.96
CA GLY A 328 4.89 -6.50 -22.27
C GLY A 328 3.84 -6.17 -23.33
N MET A 329 2.55 -6.43 -23.07
CA MET A 329 1.46 -6.24 -24.03
C MET A 329 0.91 -4.82 -24.01
N LEU A 330 0.46 -4.36 -25.18
CA LEU A 330 -0.34 -3.14 -25.30
C LEU A 330 -1.78 -3.43 -24.86
N ASN A 331 -2.06 -3.21 -23.58
CA ASN A 331 -3.37 -3.41 -22.97
C ASN A 331 -3.91 -2.07 -22.43
N SER A 332 -5.15 -2.02 -21.97
CA SER A 332 -5.58 -0.94 -21.09
C SER A 332 -5.04 -1.19 -19.67
N PRO A 333 -4.85 -0.14 -18.83
CA PRO A 333 -4.31 -0.29 -17.48
C PRO A 333 -5.08 -1.27 -16.58
N ASP A 334 -6.41 -1.23 -16.65
CA ASP A 334 -7.33 -2.12 -15.94
C ASP A 334 -7.14 -3.58 -16.37
N TYR A 335 -7.07 -3.82 -17.68
CA TYR A 335 -6.87 -5.15 -18.21
C TYR A 335 -5.47 -5.69 -17.89
N ALA A 336 -4.43 -4.84 -17.94
CA ALA A 336 -3.07 -5.21 -17.55
C ALA A 336 -2.98 -5.62 -16.08
N THR A 337 -3.73 -4.91 -15.22
CA THR A 337 -3.84 -5.19 -13.79
C THR A 337 -4.39 -6.59 -13.52
N TRP A 338 -5.50 -6.95 -14.17
CA TRP A 338 -6.05 -8.31 -14.05
C TRP A 338 -5.16 -9.38 -14.69
N LEU A 339 -4.68 -9.13 -15.91
CA LEU A 339 -3.93 -10.11 -16.69
C LEU A 339 -2.65 -10.52 -15.98
N MET A 340 -1.88 -9.54 -15.49
CA MET A 340 -0.63 -9.85 -14.81
C MET A 340 -0.84 -10.51 -13.46
N PHE A 341 -1.92 -10.19 -12.74
CA PHE A 341 -2.30 -10.94 -11.55
C PHE A 341 -2.53 -12.41 -11.88
N THR A 342 -3.23 -12.71 -12.97
CA THR A 342 -3.46 -14.08 -13.44
C THR A 342 -2.13 -14.81 -13.73
N HIS A 343 -1.16 -14.13 -14.33
CA HIS A 343 0.18 -14.70 -14.56
C HIS A 343 0.98 -14.90 -13.28
N VAL A 344 0.90 -13.97 -12.33
CA VAL A 344 1.54 -14.08 -11.03
C VAL A 344 0.98 -15.27 -10.26
N ASP A 345 -0.34 -15.40 -10.21
CA ASP A 345 -1.01 -16.50 -9.54
C ASP A 345 -0.62 -17.86 -10.14
N ALA A 346 -0.46 -17.90 -11.46
CA ALA A 346 0.01 -19.09 -12.17
C ALA A 346 1.46 -19.46 -11.86
N ALA A 347 2.35 -18.47 -11.82
CA ALA A 347 3.74 -18.70 -11.42
C ALA A 347 3.82 -19.20 -9.98
N ALA A 348 3.04 -18.62 -9.06
CA ALA A 348 2.99 -19.02 -7.66
C ALA A 348 2.50 -20.46 -7.47
N GLN A 349 1.42 -20.86 -8.16
CA GLN A 349 0.92 -22.25 -8.14
C GLN A 349 1.96 -23.24 -8.63
N MET A 350 2.67 -22.89 -9.72
CA MET A 350 3.70 -23.76 -10.28
C MET A 350 4.94 -23.84 -9.38
N LYS A 351 5.35 -22.73 -8.76
CA LYS A 351 6.43 -22.67 -7.77
C LYS A 351 6.12 -23.57 -6.58
N ALA A 352 4.93 -23.45 -5.97
CA ALA A 352 4.52 -24.31 -4.86
C ALA A 352 4.49 -25.80 -5.25
N LYS A 353 3.92 -26.11 -6.42
CA LYS A 353 3.93 -27.49 -6.94
C LYS A 353 5.34 -28.03 -7.19
N ALA A 354 6.27 -27.17 -7.59
CA ALA A 354 7.67 -27.51 -7.84
C ALA A 354 8.43 -27.80 -6.54
N SER A 355 8.18 -27.02 -5.50
CA SER A 355 8.80 -27.17 -4.18
C SER A 355 8.13 -28.25 -3.33
N GLY A 356 6.96 -28.75 -3.73
CA GLY A 356 6.16 -29.67 -2.92
C GLY A 356 5.45 -28.98 -1.74
N GLU A 357 5.31 -27.66 -1.82
CA GLU A 357 4.63 -26.83 -0.83
C GLU A 357 3.15 -26.65 -1.18
N ASP A 358 2.34 -26.36 -0.16
CA ASP A 358 0.96 -25.97 -0.35
C ASP A 358 0.90 -24.59 -1.01
N TYR A 359 0.14 -24.51 -2.09
CA TYR A 359 -0.06 -23.25 -2.78
C TYR A 359 -0.96 -22.30 -1.95
N LEU A 360 -0.41 -21.13 -1.65
CA LEU A 360 -1.11 -20.01 -1.03
C LEU A 360 -1.51 -18.98 -2.12
N PRO A 361 -2.81 -18.65 -2.28
CA PRO A 361 -3.25 -17.71 -3.29
C PRO A 361 -2.65 -16.32 -3.14
N VAL A 362 -2.16 -15.75 -4.24
CA VAL A 362 -1.54 -14.42 -4.23
C VAL A 362 -2.62 -13.37 -3.93
N ASP A 363 -2.33 -12.49 -2.99
CA ASP A 363 -3.23 -11.40 -2.54
C ASP A 363 -2.71 -10.03 -2.95
N ARG A 364 -1.45 -9.92 -3.41
CA ARG A 364 -0.89 -8.69 -3.97
C ARG A 364 0.33 -8.95 -4.83
N TYR A 365 0.57 -8.07 -5.80
CA TYR A 365 1.78 -8.04 -6.61
C TYR A 365 2.09 -6.60 -7.03
N THR A 366 3.30 -6.33 -7.46
CA THR A 366 3.70 -5.04 -8.03
C THR A 366 3.70 -5.12 -9.55
N LEU A 367 2.88 -4.31 -10.21
CA LEU A 367 2.78 -4.18 -11.65
C LEU A 367 3.82 -3.19 -12.18
N SER A 368 4.82 -3.70 -12.89
CA SER A 368 5.70 -2.90 -13.74
C SER A 368 5.05 -2.76 -15.11
N TYR A 369 4.53 -1.58 -15.42
CA TYR A 369 3.74 -1.34 -16.62
C TYR A 369 4.37 -0.30 -17.54
N ALA A 370 4.74 -0.70 -18.75
CA ALA A 370 5.30 0.21 -19.74
C ALA A 370 4.93 -0.26 -21.15
N PRO A 371 3.65 -0.12 -21.55
CA PRO A 371 3.20 -0.54 -22.87
C PRO A 371 3.85 0.33 -23.95
N THR A 372 4.13 -0.24 -25.12
CA THR A 372 4.67 0.51 -26.27
C THR A 372 3.77 0.33 -27.49
N ASN A 373 3.46 1.43 -28.18
CA ASN A 373 2.76 1.40 -29.46
C ASN A 373 3.71 0.88 -30.56
N GLY A 374 3.26 -0.09 -31.37
CA GLY A 374 3.97 -0.48 -32.60
C GLY A 374 4.93 -1.66 -32.52
N PHE A 375 5.06 -2.34 -31.38
CA PHE A 375 6.05 -3.40 -31.18
C PHE A 375 5.96 -4.60 -32.14
N PHE A 376 4.77 -5.15 -32.39
CA PHE A 376 4.62 -6.34 -33.24
C PHE A 376 5.05 -6.08 -34.70
N MET A 377 4.78 -4.88 -35.21
CA MET A 377 5.21 -4.45 -36.55
C MET A 377 6.73 -4.15 -36.56
N ASP A 378 7.25 -3.54 -35.48
CA ASP A 378 8.66 -3.17 -35.36
C ASP A 378 9.60 -4.37 -35.15
N ILE A 379 9.20 -5.38 -34.38
CA ILE A 379 9.99 -6.61 -34.17
C ILE A 379 10.01 -7.46 -35.44
N TRP A 380 8.90 -7.54 -36.16
CA TRP A 380 8.84 -8.25 -37.43
C TRP A 380 9.76 -7.59 -38.48
N GLY A 381 9.84 -6.26 -38.48
CA GLY A 381 10.69 -5.50 -39.41
C GLY A 381 12.18 -5.47 -39.07
N THR A 382 12.60 -5.76 -37.83
CA THR A 382 13.98 -5.49 -37.36
C THR A 382 14.66 -6.63 -36.59
N LEU A 383 14.40 -7.88 -36.99
CA LEU A 383 14.93 -9.13 -36.42
C LEU A 383 16.48 -9.26 -36.35
N LYS A 384 17.25 -8.20 -36.67
CA LYS A 384 18.72 -8.16 -36.59
C LYS A 384 19.35 -6.95 -35.90
N THR A 385 18.62 -5.88 -35.53
CA THR A 385 19.28 -4.59 -35.20
C THR A 385 18.88 -3.91 -33.89
N LYS A 386 17.91 -4.43 -33.11
CA LYS A 386 17.40 -3.75 -31.89
C LYS A 386 17.81 -4.36 -30.53
N LEU A 387 18.81 -5.25 -30.49
CA LEU A 387 19.51 -5.57 -29.23
C LEU A 387 20.56 -4.48 -28.97
N GLY A 388 20.15 -3.39 -28.33
CA GLY A 388 21.03 -2.25 -28.03
C GLY A 388 20.34 -0.88 -27.93
N TYR A 389 19.01 -0.79 -28.09
CA TYR A 389 18.28 0.46 -27.88
C TYR A 389 17.70 0.50 -26.47
N GLU A 390 18.25 1.37 -25.61
CA GLU A 390 17.70 1.62 -24.27
C GLU A 390 16.44 2.49 -24.40
N SER A 391 15.27 1.86 -24.51
CA SER A 391 14.00 2.58 -24.44
C SER A 391 13.73 3.05 -23.00
N GLU A 392 12.93 4.11 -22.82
CA GLU A 392 12.49 4.56 -21.48
C GLU A 392 11.87 3.44 -20.64
N SER A 393 11.19 2.52 -21.32
CA SER A 393 10.61 1.30 -20.76
C SER A 393 11.66 0.36 -20.15
N VAL A 394 12.78 0.17 -20.85
CA VAL A 394 13.92 -0.65 -20.39
C VAL A 394 14.70 0.07 -19.30
N LEU A 395 14.86 1.39 -19.42
CA LEU A 395 15.48 2.25 -18.42
C LEU A 395 14.74 2.14 -17.07
N GLY A 396 13.42 2.34 -17.08
CA GLY A 396 12.60 2.22 -15.88
C GLY A 396 12.65 0.82 -15.25
N LEU A 397 12.61 -0.24 -16.08
CA LEU A 397 12.75 -1.60 -15.56
C LEU A 397 14.14 -1.85 -14.95
N ARG A 398 15.21 -1.32 -15.54
CA ARG A 398 16.57 -1.41 -14.96
C ARG A 398 16.62 -0.73 -13.60
N ASP A 399 16.07 0.47 -13.48
CA ASP A 399 16.02 1.19 -12.20
C ASP A 399 15.31 0.35 -11.12
N GLN A 400 14.22 -0.35 -11.49
CA GLN A 400 13.51 -1.27 -10.60
C GLN A 400 14.40 -2.45 -10.17
N LEU A 401 15.03 -3.15 -11.11
CA LEU A 401 15.90 -4.31 -10.82
C LEU A 401 17.09 -3.93 -9.92
N GLU A 402 17.71 -2.78 -10.20
CA GLU A 402 18.86 -2.28 -9.44
C GLU A 402 18.45 -1.83 -8.03
N SER A 403 17.31 -1.13 -7.90
CA SER A 403 16.77 -0.73 -6.59
C SER A 403 16.47 -1.94 -5.70
N ILE A 404 15.85 -2.99 -6.26
CA ILE A 404 15.57 -4.25 -5.57
C ILE A 404 16.87 -4.94 -5.13
N GLU A 405 17.87 -5.02 -6.02
CA GLU A 405 19.16 -5.63 -5.69
C GLU A 405 19.84 -4.89 -4.53
N GLN A 406 19.88 -3.56 -4.60
CA GLN A 406 20.50 -2.69 -3.59
C GLN A 406 19.75 -2.72 -2.26
N GLY A 407 18.41 -2.82 -2.29
CA GLY A 407 17.57 -2.98 -1.10
C GLY A 407 17.72 -4.34 -0.41
N ASN A 408 18.40 -5.30 -1.04
CA ASN A 408 18.64 -6.66 -0.54
C ASN A 408 17.35 -7.41 -0.16
N GLN A 409 16.27 -7.17 -0.90
CA GLN A 409 14.99 -7.87 -0.77
C GLN A 409 14.75 -8.68 -2.04
N GLN A 410 14.50 -9.98 -1.91
CA GLN A 410 14.23 -10.81 -3.08
C GLN A 410 12.78 -10.65 -3.54
N VAL A 411 12.57 -10.50 -4.85
CA VAL A 411 11.23 -10.50 -5.48
C VAL A 411 11.19 -11.48 -6.64
N ASN A 412 10.08 -12.19 -6.81
CA ASN A 412 9.86 -13.08 -7.95
C ASN A 412 9.27 -12.30 -9.12
N TRP A 413 9.98 -12.26 -10.24
CA TRP A 413 9.52 -11.62 -11.45
C TRP A 413 8.74 -12.56 -12.35
N VAL A 414 7.56 -12.13 -12.77
CA VAL A 414 6.80 -12.73 -13.87
C VAL A 414 6.79 -11.76 -15.04
N THR A 415 7.46 -12.13 -16.12
CA THR A 415 7.50 -11.28 -17.31
C THR A 415 6.61 -11.89 -18.38
N HIS A 416 5.79 -11.07 -19.03
CA HIS A 416 4.90 -11.54 -20.09
C HIS A 416 5.25 -10.92 -21.44
N SER A 417 5.19 -11.72 -22.51
CA SER A 417 5.38 -11.25 -23.89
C SER A 417 6.74 -10.56 -24.07
N ARG A 418 6.73 -9.33 -24.60
CA ARG A 418 7.87 -8.43 -24.71
C ARG A 418 8.58 -8.13 -23.39
N GLY A 419 7.87 -8.21 -22.27
CA GLY A 419 8.43 -7.97 -20.95
C GLY A 419 9.65 -8.85 -20.67
N GLY A 420 9.68 -10.05 -21.26
CA GLY A 420 10.85 -10.93 -21.18
C GLY A 420 12.10 -10.37 -21.90
N VAL A 421 11.92 -9.72 -23.06
CA VAL A 421 13.03 -9.06 -23.78
C VAL A 421 13.53 -7.87 -22.98
N GLU A 422 12.61 -7.05 -22.47
CA GLU A 422 12.97 -5.87 -21.69
C GLU A 422 13.70 -6.23 -20.42
N PHE A 423 13.27 -7.29 -19.72
CA PHE A 423 13.96 -7.77 -18.52
C PHE A 423 15.41 -8.15 -18.82
N VAL A 424 15.62 -8.91 -19.89
CA VAL A 424 16.98 -9.33 -20.32
C VAL A 424 17.81 -8.12 -20.73
N GLN A 425 17.23 -7.14 -21.43
CA GLN A 425 17.92 -5.90 -21.83
C GLN A 425 18.23 -4.99 -20.63
N ALA A 426 17.31 -4.87 -19.68
CA ALA A 426 17.50 -4.11 -18.44
C ALA A 426 18.62 -4.71 -17.60
N ALA A 427 18.63 -6.05 -17.45
CA ALA A 427 19.71 -6.77 -16.80
C ALA A 427 21.04 -6.61 -17.53
N GLN A 428 21.05 -6.69 -18.86
CA GLN A 428 22.24 -6.49 -19.68
C GLN A 428 22.83 -5.08 -19.52
N GLY A 429 21.97 -4.06 -19.48
CA GLY A 429 22.37 -2.67 -19.32
C GLY A 429 22.74 -2.28 -17.88
N SER A 430 22.49 -3.14 -16.90
CA SER A 430 22.81 -2.82 -15.50
C SER A 430 24.32 -2.74 -15.26
N ASN A 431 24.74 -1.77 -14.46
CA ASN A 431 26.13 -1.64 -14.02
C ASN A 431 26.47 -2.53 -12.81
N LEU A 432 25.47 -3.16 -12.18
CA LEU A 432 25.67 -4.04 -11.03
C LEU A 432 26.22 -5.40 -11.48
N ASP A 433 27.17 -5.95 -10.72
CA ASP A 433 27.75 -7.27 -11.01
C ASP A 433 26.76 -8.43 -10.78
N SER A 434 25.75 -8.19 -9.94
CA SER A 434 24.73 -9.17 -9.54
C SER A 434 23.35 -8.51 -9.55
N LEU A 435 22.33 -9.30 -9.89
CA LEU A 435 20.90 -9.01 -9.78
C LEU A 435 20.18 -10.21 -9.14
N ARG A 436 20.82 -10.90 -8.20
CA ARG A 436 20.35 -12.14 -7.56
C ARG A 436 19.01 -12.03 -6.84
N ASN A 437 18.65 -10.83 -6.41
CA ASN A 437 17.38 -10.58 -5.74
C ASN A 437 16.20 -10.47 -6.72
N ASN A 438 16.44 -10.70 -8.02
CA ASN A 438 15.44 -10.61 -9.07
C ASN A 438 15.23 -11.95 -9.82
N PRO A 439 14.95 -13.09 -9.14
CA PRO A 439 14.60 -14.33 -9.83
C PRO A 439 13.46 -14.11 -10.81
N VAL A 440 13.48 -14.78 -11.96
CA VAL A 440 12.50 -14.55 -13.04
C VAL A 440 11.88 -15.83 -13.61
N VAL A 441 10.63 -15.73 -14.05
CA VAL A 441 9.96 -16.66 -14.96
C VAL A 441 9.36 -15.90 -16.14
N PHE A 442 9.44 -16.49 -17.33
CA PHE A 442 9.00 -15.89 -18.59
C PHE A 442 7.73 -16.60 -19.07
N HIS A 443 6.64 -15.85 -19.18
CA HIS A 443 5.37 -16.32 -19.75
C HIS A 443 5.22 -15.77 -21.16
N ALA A 444 5.07 -16.65 -22.15
CA ALA A 444 4.95 -16.26 -23.56
C ALA A 444 6.09 -15.33 -24.03
N GLY A 445 7.31 -15.56 -23.56
CA GLY A 445 8.42 -14.60 -23.64
C GLY A 445 8.98 -14.44 -25.06
N ALA A 446 9.20 -13.19 -25.49
CA ALA A 446 9.82 -12.87 -26.77
C ALA A 446 11.37 -12.94 -26.77
N ASN A 447 12.00 -13.11 -25.60
CA ASN A 447 13.46 -13.12 -25.40
C ASN A 447 14.12 -14.43 -25.79
N THR A 448 15.17 -14.45 -26.60
CA THR A 448 15.87 -15.70 -26.98
C THR A 448 16.53 -16.39 -25.78
N THR A 449 16.57 -17.73 -25.82
CA THR A 449 17.09 -18.53 -24.70
C THR A 449 18.59 -18.32 -24.49
N TRP A 450 19.40 -18.23 -25.54
CA TRP A 450 20.86 -18.04 -25.40
C TRP A 450 21.23 -16.70 -24.78
N THR A 451 20.55 -15.60 -25.16
CA THR A 451 20.81 -14.28 -24.57
C THR A 451 20.38 -14.27 -23.11
N THR A 452 19.25 -14.91 -22.82
CA THR A 452 18.75 -15.04 -21.46
C THR A 452 19.70 -15.85 -20.58
N GLU A 453 20.19 -17.00 -21.05
CA GLU A 453 21.15 -17.84 -20.32
C GLU A 453 22.46 -17.10 -20.03
N ALA A 454 22.99 -16.37 -21.03
CA ALA A 454 24.18 -15.55 -20.86
C ALA A 454 23.97 -14.49 -19.76
N MET A 455 22.83 -13.78 -19.78
CA MET A 455 22.53 -12.72 -18.81
C MET A 455 22.24 -13.26 -17.42
N MET A 456 21.49 -14.37 -17.31
CA MET A 456 21.22 -14.99 -16.02
C MET A 456 22.51 -15.45 -15.35
N THR A 457 23.44 -16.01 -16.13
CA THR A 457 24.78 -16.37 -15.62
C THR A 457 25.60 -15.14 -15.26
N SER A 458 25.71 -14.15 -16.15
CA SER A 458 26.59 -13.00 -15.95
C SER A 458 26.14 -12.06 -14.83
N LYS A 459 24.83 -11.98 -14.56
CA LYS A 459 24.24 -11.14 -13.51
C LYS A 459 23.74 -11.96 -12.32
N ASN A 460 24.08 -13.25 -12.23
CA ASN A 460 23.68 -14.12 -11.12
C ASN A 460 22.16 -14.10 -10.84
N ILE A 461 21.33 -14.08 -11.89
CA ILE A 461 19.87 -14.10 -11.78
C ILE A 461 19.40 -15.56 -11.76
N SER A 462 18.61 -15.92 -10.76
CA SER A 462 18.05 -17.26 -10.60
C SER A 462 16.67 -17.43 -11.27
N ASP A 463 16.22 -18.67 -11.35
CA ASP A 463 14.87 -19.02 -11.76
C ASP A 463 13.91 -18.94 -10.58
N VAL A 464 12.68 -18.44 -10.80
CA VAL A 464 11.61 -18.50 -9.78
C VAL A 464 11.23 -19.94 -9.44
N ILE A 465 11.29 -20.83 -10.43
CA ILE A 465 10.87 -22.24 -10.31
C ILE A 465 12.10 -23.15 -10.44
N ASP A 466 12.57 -23.32 -11.67
CA ASP A 466 13.87 -23.91 -12.03
C ASP A 466 14.15 -23.63 -13.51
N ARG A 467 15.35 -24.03 -13.96
CA ARG A 467 15.81 -23.82 -15.33
C ARG A 467 14.92 -24.44 -16.39
N ASP A 468 14.38 -25.63 -16.14
CA ASP A 468 13.53 -26.36 -17.10
C ASP A 468 12.14 -25.74 -17.22
N ARG A 469 11.71 -25.00 -16.20
CA ARG A 469 10.40 -24.32 -16.11
C ARG A 469 10.49 -22.81 -16.22
N ARG A 470 11.67 -22.27 -16.55
CA ARG A 470 11.92 -20.84 -16.80
C ARG A 470 10.97 -20.23 -17.83
N TYR A 471 10.64 -20.99 -18.87
CA TYR A 471 9.75 -20.56 -19.95
C TYR A 471 8.42 -21.30 -19.89
N ARG A 472 7.33 -20.53 -19.88
CA ARG A 472 5.94 -21.02 -19.85
C ARG A 472 5.22 -20.58 -21.11
N ASP A 473 5.69 -21.11 -22.23
CA ASP A 473 5.25 -20.74 -23.57
C ASP A 473 4.26 -21.79 -24.10
N ALA A 474 3.13 -21.34 -24.67
CA ALA A 474 2.25 -22.27 -25.38
C ALA A 474 2.91 -22.72 -26.70
N PRO A 475 2.86 -24.02 -27.05
CA PRO A 475 3.47 -24.52 -28.29
C PRO A 475 2.91 -23.86 -29.56
N ASN A 476 1.67 -23.40 -29.53
CA ASN A 476 0.99 -22.73 -30.63
C ASN A 476 1.00 -21.19 -30.51
N ASP A 477 1.81 -20.60 -29.64
CA ASP A 477 1.94 -19.15 -29.53
C ASP A 477 3.04 -18.60 -30.47
N LEU A 478 2.66 -17.72 -31.39
CA LEU A 478 3.55 -17.12 -32.38
C LEU A 478 4.73 -16.36 -31.76
N VAL A 479 4.50 -15.63 -30.65
CA VAL A 479 5.51 -14.75 -30.07
C VAL A 479 6.76 -15.52 -29.61
N PRO A 480 6.66 -16.48 -28.69
CA PRO A 480 7.81 -17.28 -28.30
C PRO A 480 8.35 -18.09 -29.49
N GLN A 481 7.49 -18.72 -30.31
CA GLN A 481 7.99 -19.62 -31.36
C GLN A 481 8.80 -18.87 -32.42
N ILE A 482 8.33 -17.71 -32.90
CA ILE A 482 8.97 -16.97 -33.98
C ILE A 482 9.89 -15.85 -33.46
N VAL A 483 9.39 -14.97 -32.58
CA VAL A 483 10.20 -13.85 -32.07
C VAL A 483 11.24 -14.34 -31.08
N GLY A 484 10.82 -15.21 -30.16
CA GLY A 484 11.71 -15.87 -29.22
C GLY A 484 12.59 -16.97 -29.85
N LEU A 485 12.36 -17.32 -31.11
CA LEU A 485 13.09 -18.37 -31.83
C LEU A 485 13.03 -19.76 -31.17
N ARG A 486 11.98 -20.07 -30.37
CA ARG A 486 11.82 -21.42 -29.80
C ARG A 486 11.57 -22.48 -30.87
N ALA A 487 11.02 -22.06 -32.02
CA ALA A 487 10.86 -22.92 -33.18
C ALA A 487 12.18 -23.55 -33.67
N LEU A 488 13.34 -22.97 -33.38
CA LEU A 488 14.63 -23.58 -33.74
C LEU A 488 14.86 -24.91 -33.02
N ASN A 489 14.36 -25.04 -31.79
CA ASN A 489 14.45 -26.27 -30.99
C ASN A 489 13.20 -27.15 -31.11
N SER A 490 12.10 -26.59 -31.61
CA SER A 490 10.81 -27.30 -31.78
C SER A 490 10.13 -26.87 -33.08
N PRO A 491 10.67 -27.27 -34.25
CA PRO A 491 10.23 -26.74 -35.55
C PRO A 491 8.78 -27.07 -35.89
N TRP A 492 8.24 -28.16 -35.33
CA TRP A 492 6.83 -28.55 -35.48
C TRP A 492 5.85 -27.52 -34.92
N ASN A 493 6.29 -26.65 -34.01
CA ASN A 493 5.46 -25.61 -33.41
C ASN A 493 5.23 -24.39 -34.33
N ILE A 494 6.02 -24.22 -35.41
CA ILE A 494 5.85 -23.11 -36.35
C ILE A 494 4.45 -23.12 -36.98
N ILE A 495 4.04 -24.28 -37.51
CA ILE A 495 2.77 -24.44 -38.23
C ILE A 495 1.57 -24.06 -37.35
N PRO A 496 1.37 -24.66 -36.16
CA PRO A 496 0.28 -24.26 -35.29
C PRO A 496 0.43 -22.79 -34.85
N SER A 497 1.63 -22.28 -34.60
CA SER A 497 1.81 -20.88 -34.21
C SER A 497 1.37 -19.88 -35.29
N LEU A 498 1.60 -20.19 -36.57
CA LEU A 498 1.14 -19.37 -37.70
C LEU A 498 -0.37 -19.46 -37.89
N LEU A 499 -0.97 -20.64 -37.68
CA LEU A 499 -2.43 -20.82 -37.75
C LEU A 499 -3.15 -19.99 -36.68
N TYR A 500 -2.57 -19.89 -35.48
CA TYR A 500 -3.12 -19.10 -34.37
C TYR A 500 -2.64 -17.64 -34.36
N ALA A 501 -1.81 -17.20 -35.31
CA ALA A 501 -1.35 -15.81 -35.40
C ALA A 501 -2.48 -14.76 -35.42
N PRO A 502 -3.63 -14.99 -36.09
CA PRO A 502 -4.76 -14.05 -36.00
C PRO A 502 -5.26 -13.86 -34.56
N CYS A 503 -5.17 -14.89 -33.71
CA CYS A 503 -5.56 -14.83 -32.30
C CYS A 503 -4.64 -13.99 -31.40
N LEU A 504 -3.60 -13.36 -31.95
CA LEU A 504 -2.86 -12.31 -31.24
C LEU A 504 -3.64 -10.99 -31.16
N SER A 505 -4.66 -10.83 -32.00
CA SER A 505 -5.54 -9.67 -31.97
C SER A 505 -6.90 -10.04 -31.39
N SER A 506 -7.38 -9.21 -30.47
CA SER A 506 -8.72 -9.29 -29.90
C SER A 506 -9.83 -9.13 -30.96
N ALA A 507 -9.49 -8.65 -32.17
CA ALA A 507 -10.43 -8.60 -33.29
C ALA A 507 -10.82 -9.99 -33.83
N PHE A 508 -10.00 -11.02 -33.58
CA PHE A 508 -10.24 -12.37 -34.11
C PHE A 508 -10.53 -13.41 -33.04
N CYS A 509 -9.90 -13.31 -31.86
CA CYS A 509 -10.05 -14.30 -30.79
C CYS A 509 -10.22 -13.61 -29.44
N SER A 510 -11.05 -14.22 -28.57
CA SER A 510 -11.15 -13.82 -27.17
C SER A 510 -9.86 -14.12 -26.41
N THR A 511 -9.72 -13.52 -25.22
CA THR A 511 -8.58 -13.75 -24.33
C THR A 511 -8.37 -15.22 -23.99
N THR A 512 -9.44 -15.98 -23.78
CA THR A 512 -9.40 -17.42 -23.48
C THR A 512 -8.99 -18.29 -24.67
N GLN A 513 -9.19 -17.80 -25.89
CA GLN A 513 -8.82 -18.49 -27.13
C GLN A 513 -7.39 -18.15 -27.59
N SER A 514 -6.86 -17.00 -27.19
CA SER A 514 -5.52 -16.58 -27.55
C SER A 514 -4.47 -17.45 -26.84
N PRO A 515 -3.55 -18.11 -27.56
CA PRO A 515 -2.47 -18.86 -26.94
C PRO A 515 -1.41 -17.96 -26.28
N HIS A 516 -1.48 -16.64 -26.51
CA HIS A 516 -0.51 -15.67 -26.03
C HIS A 516 -0.96 -14.96 -24.75
N ALA A 517 -2.27 -14.73 -24.60
CA ALA A 517 -2.78 -13.86 -23.56
C ALA A 517 -2.66 -14.50 -22.17
N LEU A 518 -3.21 -15.69 -21.97
CA LEU A 518 -3.28 -16.33 -20.65
C LEU A 518 -2.09 -17.25 -20.36
N PRO A 519 -1.82 -17.57 -19.08
CA PRO A 519 -0.75 -18.49 -18.75
C PRO A 519 -0.97 -19.88 -19.38
N TYR A 520 0.09 -20.47 -19.93
CA TYR A 520 0.02 -21.79 -20.55
C TYR A 520 -0.34 -22.88 -19.51
N GLN A 521 -1.34 -23.70 -19.84
CA GLN A 521 -1.91 -24.76 -18.98
C GLN A 521 -2.53 -24.21 -17.68
N TRP A 522 -3.29 -23.12 -17.79
CA TRP A 522 -4.01 -22.49 -16.68
C TRP A 522 -5.53 -22.68 -16.78
N ASN A 523 -6.14 -23.26 -15.74
CA ASN A 523 -7.58 -23.58 -15.72
C ASN A 523 -8.37 -22.78 -14.67
N ASN A 524 -7.75 -21.83 -13.96
CA ASN A 524 -8.33 -21.14 -12.79
C ASN A 524 -8.86 -19.73 -13.10
N LEU A 525 -9.44 -19.52 -14.28
CA LEU A 525 -10.19 -18.29 -14.55
C LEU A 525 -11.59 -18.42 -13.95
N THR A 526 -11.98 -17.48 -13.10
CA THR A 526 -13.39 -17.26 -12.74
C THR A 526 -14.13 -16.85 -14.02
N GLN A 527 -15.21 -17.55 -14.36
CA GLN A 527 -15.92 -17.39 -15.64
C GLN A 527 -16.29 -15.93 -15.91
N GLU A 528 -16.08 -15.48 -17.15
CA GLU A 528 -16.58 -14.19 -17.66
C GLU A 528 -18.08 -14.09 -17.34
N GLY A 529 -18.46 -13.06 -16.58
CA GLY A 529 -19.87 -12.72 -16.37
C GLY A 529 -20.50 -12.42 -17.73
N LYS A 530 -21.51 -13.22 -18.09
CA LYS A 530 -22.30 -13.05 -19.33
C LYS A 530 -23.12 -11.78 -19.32
#